data_AF-A0A933Y2H6-F1
#
_entry.id   AF-A0A933Y2H6-F1
#
_cell.length_a   1.000
_cell.length_b   1.000
_cell.length_c   1.000
_cell.angle_alpha   90.00
_cell.angle_beta   90.00
_cell.angle_gamma   90.00
#
_symmetry.space_group_name_H-M   'P 1'
#
loop_
_entity.id
_entity.type
_entity.pdbx_description
1 polymer ?
#
loop_
_entity_poly.entity_id
_entity_poly.type
_entity_poly.pdbx_seq_one_letter_code
_entity_poly.pdbx_strand_id
1 'polypeptide(L)'
;MTEVKLALGLVLVFLGCAPARVEPLVWVDASSGAAAALTLDHELGNRFFSTDVELGPTLDLAVWDDGTVVWSRESASGERTLLRGRAEPERVAAALRAIAARIESVPPGERSYGVPCSGFARVTARGERGRLELASAHEGFEQNPELVALDSGITTVDERGRAAMLEQSSEGFRALRSAWVDARRELEALIPPAGEPCAPSPRLERL
;
A
#
# COMPACT_ATOMS: atom_id res chain seq x y z
N MET A 1 14.64 -26.87 7.21
CA MET A 1 14.22 -25.46 7.33
C MET A 1 15.05 -24.66 6.34
N THR A 2 14.44 -24.26 5.22
CA THR A 2 15.15 -23.54 4.15
C THR A 2 15.21 -22.07 4.52
N GLU A 3 16.41 -21.52 4.68
CA GLU A 3 16.65 -20.07 4.81
C GLU A 3 16.04 -19.37 3.61
N VAL A 4 15.09 -18.46 3.85
CA VAL A 4 14.63 -17.50 2.84
C VAL A 4 15.67 -16.38 2.83
N LYS A 5 16.56 -16.40 1.83
CA LYS A 5 17.40 -15.25 1.55
C LYS A 5 16.52 -14.22 0.82
N LEU A 6 16.64 -12.96 1.18
CA LEU A 6 15.95 -11.86 0.53
C LEU A 6 17.00 -11.20 -0.37
N ALA A 7 16.75 -11.18 -1.67
CA ALA A 7 17.64 -10.54 -2.63
C ALA A 7 16.82 -9.66 -3.59
N LEU A 8 17.03 -8.34 -3.44
CA LEU A 8 17.20 -7.31 -4.48
C LEU A 8 16.33 -7.38 -5.74
N GLY A 9 15.32 -6.50 -5.84
CA GLY A 9 14.59 -6.29 -7.10
C GLY A 9 13.64 -5.07 -7.14
N LEU A 10 14.12 -4.00 -7.79
CA LEU A 10 13.43 -2.83 -8.36
C LEU A 10 11.90 -2.76 -8.22
N VAL A 11 11.36 -1.80 -7.45
CA VAL A 11 9.91 -1.54 -7.38
C VAL A 11 9.43 -0.85 -8.65
N LEU A 12 8.47 -1.49 -9.31
CA LEU A 12 7.66 -0.95 -10.40
C LEU A 12 6.23 -0.86 -9.89
N VAL A 13 5.68 0.35 -9.87
CA VAL A 13 4.26 0.61 -9.63
C VAL A 13 3.58 0.64 -10.99
N PHE A 14 2.56 -0.19 -11.18
CA PHE A 14 1.80 -0.28 -12.43
C PHE A 14 0.42 0.35 -12.25
N LEU A 15 0.05 1.21 -13.20
CA LEU A 15 -1.28 1.72 -13.45
C LEU A 15 -1.90 1.06 -14.69
N GLY A 16 -3.22 0.96 -14.68
CA GLY A 16 -3.99 0.71 -15.87
C GLY A 16 -5.39 0.18 -15.59
N CYS A 17 -6.40 1.06 -15.73
CA CYS A 17 -7.55 0.68 -16.55
C CYS A 17 -7.07 0.75 -18.02
N ALA A 18 -6.89 -0.40 -18.68
CA ALA A 18 -6.14 -0.55 -19.95
C ALA A 18 -6.54 0.41 -21.11
N PRO A 19 -5.71 0.65 -22.16
CA PRO A 19 -4.26 0.49 -22.33
C PRO A 19 -3.61 1.85 -22.62
N ALA A 20 -2.96 2.47 -21.64
CA ALA A 20 -1.94 3.49 -21.91
C ALA A 20 -0.84 3.29 -20.89
N ARG A 21 0.32 2.82 -21.37
CA ARG A 21 1.53 2.66 -20.55
C ARG A 21 2.01 4.05 -20.15
N VAL A 22 1.83 4.41 -18.89
CA VAL A 22 2.53 5.53 -18.26
C VAL A 22 3.24 4.96 -17.04
N GLU A 23 4.57 5.06 -17.02
CA GLU A 23 5.42 4.57 -15.94
C GLU A 23 5.57 5.65 -14.87
N PRO A 24 5.16 5.43 -13.60
CA PRO A 24 5.44 6.39 -12.53
C PRO A 24 6.86 6.16 -11.99
N LEU A 25 7.65 7.24 -12.01
CA LEU A 25 9.10 7.23 -11.83
C LEU A 25 9.51 7.94 -10.52
N VAL A 26 9.52 7.23 -9.39
CA VAL A 26 10.22 7.69 -8.18
C VAL A 26 11.48 6.83 -7.99
N TRP A 27 12.64 7.38 -8.39
CA TRP A 27 13.94 6.77 -8.09
C TRP A 27 14.41 7.23 -6.71
N VAL A 28 14.23 6.38 -5.70
CA VAL A 28 15.13 6.34 -4.54
C VAL A 28 16.32 5.48 -4.96
N ASP A 29 17.55 5.92 -4.73
CA ASP A 29 18.78 5.21 -5.11
C ASP A 29 18.75 3.75 -4.64
N ALA A 30 18.37 2.86 -5.56
CA ALA A 30 18.08 1.46 -5.33
C ALA A 30 19.20 0.61 -5.93
N SER A 31 20.42 0.77 -5.39
CA SER A 31 21.38 -0.33 -5.45
C SER A 31 20.81 -1.57 -4.73
N SER A 32 19.85 -1.37 -3.82
CA SER A 32 18.94 -2.40 -3.34
C SER A 32 17.45 -2.13 -3.62
N GLY A 33 16.80 -3.01 -4.39
CA GLY A 33 15.35 -2.90 -4.64
C GLY A 33 14.54 -3.08 -3.35
N ALA A 34 13.42 -2.35 -3.20
CA ALA A 34 12.63 -2.42 -1.98
C ALA A 34 12.02 -3.82 -1.75
N ALA A 35 11.99 -4.24 -0.49
CA ALA A 35 11.50 -5.55 -0.08
C ALA A 35 10.00 -5.55 0.21
N ALA A 36 9.46 -4.41 0.65
CA ALA A 36 8.01 -4.16 0.66
C ALA A 36 7.69 -2.67 0.50
N ALA A 37 6.50 -2.39 -0.01
CA ALA A 37 5.95 -1.04 -0.12
C ALA A 37 4.44 -1.04 0.13
N LEU A 38 3.97 -0.01 0.85
CA LEU A 38 2.59 0.43 0.92
C LEU A 38 2.46 1.71 0.09
N THR A 39 1.64 1.65 -0.93
CA THR A 39 1.36 2.77 -1.82
C THR A 39 -0.13 3.04 -1.85
N LEU A 40 -0.53 4.30 -1.74
CA LEU A 40 -1.89 4.75 -2.02
C LEU A 40 -1.97 5.17 -3.48
N ASP A 41 -2.86 4.53 -4.23
CA ASP A 41 -3.15 4.87 -5.60
C ASP A 41 -4.42 5.73 -5.65
N HIS A 42 -4.28 6.98 -6.07
CA HIS A 42 -5.40 7.92 -6.19
C HIS A 42 -5.73 8.17 -7.66
N GLU A 43 -6.21 7.17 -8.39
CA GLU A 43 -6.83 7.41 -9.69
C GLU A 43 -8.30 7.84 -9.51
N LEU A 44 -8.56 9.15 -9.56
CA LEU A 44 -9.93 9.67 -9.63
C LEU A 44 -10.46 9.56 -11.06
N GLY A 45 -11.35 8.58 -11.28
CA GLY A 45 -12.09 8.39 -12.52
C GLY A 45 -13.27 9.36 -12.70
N ASN A 46 -13.16 10.64 -12.32
CA ASN A 46 -14.14 11.67 -12.67
C ASN A 46 -13.48 13.06 -12.79
N ARG A 47 -13.41 13.57 -14.02
CA ARG A 47 -12.92 14.91 -14.35
C ARG A 47 -13.81 15.99 -13.73
N PHE A 48 -13.22 16.83 -12.87
CA PHE A 48 -13.58 18.25 -12.80
C PHE A 48 -12.37 19.05 -13.30
N PHE A 49 -12.64 20.08 -14.10
CA PHE A 49 -11.62 20.94 -14.74
C PHE A 49 -10.75 21.63 -13.68
N SER A 50 -9.56 21.10 -13.45
CA SER A 50 -8.39 21.80 -12.94
C SER A 50 -7.19 21.26 -13.71
N THR A 51 -6.37 22.15 -14.26
CA THR A 51 -5.33 21.82 -15.27
C THR A 51 -4.03 21.30 -14.67
N ASP A 52 -3.95 21.07 -13.36
CA ASP A 52 -2.71 20.66 -12.68
C ASP A 52 -2.96 19.53 -11.68
N VAL A 53 -3.17 18.29 -12.13
CA VAL A 53 -3.03 17.15 -11.22
C VAL A 53 -2.40 15.95 -11.90
N GLU A 54 -1.07 15.86 -11.82
CA GLU A 54 -0.36 14.59 -11.89
C GLU A 54 -0.55 13.87 -10.54
N LEU A 55 -1.66 13.15 -10.35
CA LEU A 55 -1.77 12.23 -9.20
C LEU A 55 -1.14 10.91 -9.58
N GLY A 56 0.20 10.87 -9.51
CA GLY A 56 0.92 9.62 -9.39
C GLY A 56 0.59 8.95 -8.05
N PRO A 57 0.87 7.63 -7.92
CA PRO A 57 0.71 6.92 -6.65
C PRO A 57 1.50 7.63 -5.54
N THR A 58 0.84 7.93 -4.42
CA THR A 58 1.48 8.49 -3.24
C THR A 58 2.10 7.37 -2.42
N LEU A 59 3.42 7.47 -2.18
CA LEU A 59 4.12 6.56 -1.29
C LEU A 59 3.76 6.90 0.16
N ASP A 60 3.19 5.93 0.87
CA ASP A 60 2.97 6.03 2.31
C ASP A 60 4.17 5.49 3.08
N LEU A 61 4.66 4.32 2.66
CA LEU A 61 5.75 3.63 3.35
C LEU A 61 6.45 2.64 2.40
N ALA A 62 7.77 2.64 2.40
CA ALA A 62 8.61 1.64 1.78
C ALA A 62 9.69 1.16 2.75
N VAL A 63 10.00 -0.13 2.67
CA VAL A 63 10.98 -0.78 3.53
C VAL A 63 11.89 -1.68 2.70
N TRP A 64 13.19 -1.64 3.02
CA TRP A 64 14.23 -2.45 2.41
C TRP A 64 14.82 -3.43 3.42
N ASP A 65 15.32 -4.56 2.91
CA ASP A 65 15.94 -5.63 3.69
C ASP A 65 17.14 -5.17 4.54
N ASP A 66 17.84 -4.14 4.08
CA ASP A 66 18.95 -3.48 4.79
C ASP A 66 18.51 -2.60 5.98
N GLY A 67 17.21 -2.54 6.26
CA GLY A 67 16.65 -1.74 7.33
C GLY A 67 16.28 -0.31 6.92
N THR A 68 16.49 0.12 5.67
CA THR A 68 16.04 1.44 5.23
C THR A 68 14.52 1.51 5.28
N VAL A 69 13.98 2.61 5.81
CA VAL A 69 12.55 2.92 5.84
C VAL A 69 12.35 4.31 5.26
N VAL A 70 11.43 4.44 4.31
CA VAL A 70 10.99 5.73 3.76
C VAL A 70 9.49 5.83 3.94
N TRP A 71 8.98 6.93 4.46
CA TRP A 71 7.54 7.11 4.67
C TRP A 71 7.12 8.55 4.47
N SER A 72 5.85 8.76 4.17
CA SER A 72 5.27 10.09 4.11
C SER A 72 4.73 10.52 5.47
N ARG A 73 4.85 11.82 5.77
CA ARG A 73 4.23 12.46 6.92
C ARG A 73 3.52 13.71 6.44
N GLU A 74 2.25 13.82 6.80
CA GLU A 74 1.44 15.00 6.51
C GLU A 74 1.50 15.98 7.68
N SER A 75 1.72 17.26 7.37
CA SER A 75 1.73 18.34 8.35
C SER A 75 0.30 18.81 8.67
N ALA A 76 0.15 19.65 9.70
CA ALA A 76 -1.15 20.26 10.02
C ALA A 76 -1.70 21.15 8.88
N SER A 77 -0.84 21.62 7.97
CA SER A 77 -1.25 22.39 6.79
C SER A 77 -1.60 21.52 5.58
N GLY A 78 -1.55 20.19 5.70
CA GLY A 78 -1.78 19.26 4.60
C GLY A 78 -0.56 19.07 3.68
N GLU A 79 0.60 19.62 4.04
CA GLU A 79 1.82 19.44 3.27
C GLU A 79 2.43 18.06 3.58
N ARG A 80 2.71 17.28 2.53
CA ARG A 80 3.30 15.94 2.66
C ARG A 80 4.81 16.00 2.49
N THR A 81 5.54 15.55 3.50
CA THR A 81 7.00 15.42 3.48
C THR A 81 7.39 13.95 3.47
N LEU A 82 8.35 13.58 2.62
CA LEU A 82 8.98 12.26 2.67
C LEU A 82 10.11 12.27 3.70
N LEU A 83 10.08 11.29 4.59
CA LEU A 83 11.06 11.05 5.63
C LEU A 83 11.79 9.74 5.37
N ARG A 84 13.06 9.70 5.74
CA ARG A 84 13.90 8.50 5.71
C ARG A 84 14.44 8.20 7.11
N GLY A 85 14.53 6.92 7.43
CA GLY A 85 15.07 6.43 8.69
C GLY A 85 15.55 4.99 8.55
N ARG A 86 15.85 4.38 9.70
CA ARG A 86 16.34 3.00 9.79
C ARG A 86 15.56 2.21 10.83
N ALA A 87 15.20 0.99 10.48
CA ALA A 87 14.74 -0.05 11.38
C ALA A 87 15.81 -1.15 11.45
N GLU A 88 15.78 -1.96 12.51
CA GLU A 88 16.69 -3.11 12.61
C GLU A 88 16.42 -4.11 11.47
N PRO A 89 17.42 -4.50 10.67
CA PRO A 89 17.24 -5.41 9.53
C PRO A 89 16.54 -6.73 9.91
N GLU A 90 16.81 -7.24 11.10
CA GLU A 90 16.20 -8.46 11.63
C GLU A 90 14.69 -8.30 11.88
N ARG A 91 14.27 -7.11 12.37
CA ARG A 91 12.85 -6.76 12.54
C ARG A 91 12.17 -6.62 11.19
N VAL A 92 12.84 -6.00 10.21
CA VAL A 92 12.33 -5.91 8.84
C VAL A 92 12.14 -7.31 8.25
N ALA A 93 13.15 -8.18 8.33
CA ALA A 93 13.06 -9.53 7.80
C ALA A 93 11.94 -10.35 8.46
N ALA A 94 11.71 -10.17 9.77
CA ALA A 94 10.60 -10.79 10.48
C ALA A 94 9.23 -10.29 9.99
N ALA A 95 9.07 -8.97 9.89
CA ALA A 95 7.83 -8.35 9.39
C ALA A 95 7.52 -8.76 7.95
N LEU A 96 8.51 -8.78 7.05
CA LEU A 96 8.34 -9.20 5.67
C LEU A 96 7.87 -10.66 5.55
N ARG A 97 8.42 -11.56 6.37
CA ARG A 97 7.95 -12.96 6.42
C ARG A 97 6.51 -13.05 6.93
N ALA A 98 6.16 -12.27 7.96
CA ALA A 98 4.81 -12.23 8.49
C ALA A 98 3.82 -11.72 7.44
N ILE A 99 4.13 -10.60 6.78
CA ILE A 99 3.33 -10.01 5.70
C ILE A 99 3.15 -11.03 4.57
N ALA A 100 4.23 -11.62 4.07
CA ALA A 100 4.15 -12.62 3.00
C ALA A 100 3.21 -13.78 3.36
N ALA A 101 3.34 -14.33 4.58
CA ALA A 101 2.46 -15.39 5.06
C ALA A 101 0.98 -14.94 5.12
N ARG A 102 0.70 -13.68 5.51
CA ARG A 102 -0.68 -13.14 5.50
C ARG A 102 -1.23 -13.00 4.08
N ILE A 103 -0.45 -12.47 3.14
CA ILE A 103 -0.87 -12.37 1.73
C ILE A 103 -1.11 -13.76 1.14
N GLU A 104 -0.23 -14.72 1.44
CA GLU A 104 -0.35 -16.10 0.97
C GLU A 104 -1.60 -16.80 1.52
N SER A 105 -2.03 -16.47 2.74
CA SER A 105 -3.25 -17.03 3.33
C SER A 105 -4.54 -16.58 2.63
N VAL A 106 -4.51 -15.47 1.88
CA VAL A 106 -5.65 -14.99 1.09
C VAL A 106 -5.66 -15.71 -0.27
N PRO A 107 -6.78 -16.32 -0.69
CA PRO A 107 -6.91 -16.93 -2.00
C PRO A 107 -6.53 -15.94 -3.12
N PRO A 108 -5.78 -16.35 -4.16
CA PRO A 108 -5.30 -15.40 -5.18
C PRO A 108 -6.38 -14.52 -5.83
N GLY A 109 -7.58 -15.05 -6.07
CA GLY A 109 -8.71 -14.29 -6.64
C GLY A 109 -9.34 -13.27 -5.69
N GLU A 110 -9.04 -13.35 -4.39
CA GLU A 110 -9.59 -12.49 -3.33
C GLU A 110 -8.57 -11.46 -2.83
N ARG A 111 -7.36 -11.42 -3.40
CA ARG A 111 -6.28 -10.51 -2.95
C ARG A 111 -6.48 -9.04 -3.35
N SER A 112 -7.53 -8.76 -4.12
CA SER A 112 -7.83 -7.42 -4.60
C SER A 112 -9.30 -7.12 -4.40
N TYR A 113 -9.58 -5.98 -3.79
CA TYR A 113 -10.92 -5.40 -3.71
C TYR A 113 -10.90 -3.99 -4.31
N GLY A 114 -11.60 -3.81 -5.42
CA GLY A 114 -11.72 -2.53 -6.11
C GLY A 114 -13.17 -2.07 -6.17
N VAL A 115 -13.37 -0.76 -6.17
CA VAL A 115 -14.65 -0.13 -6.50
C VAL A 115 -14.47 0.60 -7.84
N PRO A 116 -15.44 0.55 -8.78
CA PRO A 116 -15.31 1.26 -10.04
C PRO A 116 -15.01 2.75 -9.83
N CYS A 117 -14.02 3.26 -10.56
CA CYS A 117 -13.58 4.66 -10.52
C CYS A 117 -13.08 5.16 -9.14
N SER A 118 -12.67 4.26 -8.24
CA SER A 118 -12.06 4.63 -6.96
C SER A 118 -10.55 4.43 -6.96
N GLY A 119 -9.86 5.26 -6.18
CA GLY A 119 -8.50 4.94 -5.74
C GLY A 119 -8.49 3.67 -4.87
N PHE A 120 -7.32 3.06 -4.73
CA PHE A 120 -7.11 1.92 -3.85
C PHE A 120 -5.72 1.97 -3.24
N ALA A 121 -5.60 1.41 -2.05
CA ALA A 121 -4.32 1.18 -1.42
C ALA A 121 -3.75 -0.15 -1.90
N ARG A 122 -2.42 -0.27 -1.94
CA ARG A 122 -1.73 -1.51 -2.30
C ARG A 122 -0.59 -1.80 -1.33
N VAL A 123 -0.56 -3.02 -0.81
CA VAL A 123 0.59 -3.60 -0.11
C VAL A 123 1.29 -4.55 -1.08
N THR A 124 2.56 -4.29 -1.39
CA THR A 124 3.40 -5.16 -2.21
C THR A 124 4.57 -5.68 -1.37
N ALA A 125 4.77 -6.99 -1.35
CA ALA A 125 5.98 -7.64 -0.82
C ALA A 125 6.74 -8.31 -1.97
N ARG A 126 8.06 -8.15 -1.99
CA ARG A 126 8.94 -8.72 -3.02
C ARG A 126 10.04 -9.54 -2.36
N GLY A 127 10.24 -10.74 -2.86
CA GLY A 127 11.33 -11.62 -2.46
C GLY A 127 11.79 -12.49 -3.62
N GLU A 128 12.68 -13.45 -3.34
CA GLU A 128 13.24 -14.34 -4.36
C GLU A 128 12.17 -15.11 -5.16
N ARG A 129 11.04 -15.42 -4.50
CA ARG A 129 9.93 -16.18 -5.09
C ARG A 129 8.99 -15.32 -5.93
N GLY A 130 9.29 -14.04 -6.09
CA GLY A 130 8.51 -13.09 -6.87
C GLY A 130 7.76 -12.08 -6.02
N ARG A 131 6.63 -11.60 -6.56
CA ARG A 131 5.84 -10.50 -6.00
C ARG A 131 4.55 -11.05 -5.40
N LEU A 132 4.29 -10.66 -4.16
CA LEU A 132 3.02 -10.83 -3.48
C LEU A 132 2.34 -9.47 -3.35
N GLU A 133 1.02 -9.42 -3.49
CA GLU A 133 0.25 -8.18 -3.48
C GLU A 133 -1.08 -8.37 -2.78
N LEU A 134 -1.48 -7.35 -2.01
CA LEU A 134 -2.87 -7.07 -1.65
C LEU A 134 -3.23 -5.69 -2.18
N ALA A 135 -4.44 -5.53 -2.68
CA ALA A 135 -4.99 -4.24 -3.09
C ALA A 135 -6.39 -4.07 -2.50
N SER A 136 -6.68 -2.88 -1.97
CA SER A 136 -8.00 -2.62 -1.43
C SER A 136 -8.41 -1.16 -1.42
N ALA A 137 -9.63 -0.90 -1.89
CA ALA A 137 -10.27 0.42 -1.81
C ALA A 137 -11.02 0.68 -0.47
N HIS A 138 -11.21 -0.34 0.38
CA HIS A 138 -12.13 -0.24 1.51
C HIS A 138 -11.77 0.85 2.52
N GLU A 139 -10.49 1.00 2.88
CA GLU A 139 -10.07 1.99 3.89
C GLU A 139 -10.42 3.41 3.47
N GLY A 140 -10.34 3.74 2.17
CA GLY A 140 -10.67 5.08 1.67
C GLY A 140 -12.13 5.46 1.91
N PHE A 141 -13.06 4.51 1.71
CA PHE A 141 -14.48 4.76 1.98
C PHE A 141 -14.80 4.75 3.48
N GLU A 142 -14.13 3.89 4.25
CA GLU A 142 -14.37 3.72 5.68
C GLU A 142 -13.73 4.81 6.55
N GLN A 143 -13.02 5.78 5.95
CA GLN A 143 -12.71 7.05 6.62
C GLN A 143 -13.98 7.77 7.07
N ASN A 144 -15.10 7.60 6.35
CA ASN A 144 -16.41 7.99 6.84
C ASN A 144 -16.96 6.87 7.76
N PRO A 145 -17.18 7.12 9.07
CA PRO A 145 -17.68 6.11 10.00
C PRO A 145 -19.09 5.59 9.64
N GLU A 146 -19.86 6.34 8.84
CA GLU A 146 -21.19 5.95 8.35
C GLU A 146 -21.12 4.96 7.18
N LEU A 147 -19.95 4.71 6.58
CA LEU A 147 -19.79 3.81 5.44
C LEU A 147 -19.05 2.53 5.83
N VAL A 148 -19.44 1.41 5.21
CA VAL A 148 -18.78 0.11 5.32
C VAL A 148 -18.61 -0.51 3.93
N ALA A 149 -17.43 -1.04 3.67
CA ALA A 149 -17.16 -1.83 2.49
C ALA A 149 -17.46 -3.30 2.78
N LEU A 150 -18.38 -3.85 2.00
CA LEU A 150 -18.71 -5.28 1.93
C LEU A 150 -18.18 -5.83 0.61
N ASP A 151 -18.15 -7.16 0.49
CA ASP A 151 -17.84 -7.83 -0.78
C ASP A 151 -18.81 -7.48 -1.92
N SER A 152 -20.03 -7.06 -1.59
CA SER A 152 -21.02 -6.55 -2.54
C SER A 152 -20.86 -5.06 -2.90
N GLY A 153 -19.97 -4.33 -2.23
CA GLY A 153 -19.69 -2.92 -2.47
C GLY A 153 -19.74 -2.04 -1.22
N ILE A 154 -19.80 -0.73 -1.41
CA ILE A 154 -19.85 0.26 -0.33
C ILE A 154 -21.31 0.57 0.02
N THR A 155 -21.65 0.55 1.31
CA THR A 155 -22.99 0.88 1.80
C THR A 155 -22.93 1.68 3.10
N THR A 156 -24.03 2.34 3.45
CA THR A 156 -24.21 2.98 4.76
C THR A 156 -24.36 1.91 5.86
N VAL A 157 -23.74 2.15 7.01
CA VAL A 157 -23.90 1.32 8.22
C VAL A 157 -25.34 1.42 8.71
N ASP A 158 -25.99 0.28 8.89
CA ASP A 158 -27.37 0.20 9.37
C ASP A 158 -27.45 0.05 10.91
N GLU A 159 -28.68 -0.07 11.42
CA GLU A 159 -28.98 -0.25 12.84
C GLU A 159 -28.39 -1.51 13.48
N ARG A 160 -28.03 -2.53 12.69
CA ARG A 160 -27.36 -3.76 13.17
C ARG A 160 -25.88 -3.50 13.45
N GLY A 161 -25.34 -2.43 12.87
CA GLY A 161 -23.97 -1.99 13.08
C GLY A 161 -22.94 -2.70 12.20
N ARG A 162 -21.75 -2.09 12.12
CA ARG A 162 -20.66 -2.49 11.22
C ARG A 162 -20.24 -3.97 11.35
N ALA A 163 -20.09 -4.45 12.58
CA ALA A 163 -19.63 -5.82 12.83
C ALA A 163 -20.59 -6.86 12.24
N ALA A 164 -21.90 -6.72 12.50
CA ALA A 164 -22.92 -7.62 11.99
C ALA A 164 -23.02 -7.59 10.46
N MET A 165 -22.77 -6.43 9.83
CA MET A 165 -22.73 -6.32 8.37
C MET A 165 -21.50 -7.02 7.78
N LEU A 166 -20.31 -6.85 8.39
CA LEU A 166 -19.09 -7.52 7.94
C LEU A 166 -19.15 -9.05 8.10
N GLU A 167 -19.85 -9.55 9.12
CA GLU A 167 -20.09 -10.99 9.29
C GLU A 167 -20.88 -11.64 8.13
N GLN A 168 -21.67 -10.84 7.40
CA GLN A 168 -22.43 -11.31 6.23
C GLN A 168 -21.58 -11.40 4.96
N SER A 169 -20.39 -10.80 4.94
CA SER A 169 -19.49 -10.91 3.80
C SER A 169 -18.85 -12.29 3.70
N SER A 170 -18.50 -12.66 2.47
CA SER A 170 -17.76 -13.88 2.15
C SER A 170 -16.50 -14.05 3.01
N GLU A 171 -16.14 -15.31 3.25
CA GLU A 171 -14.91 -15.66 3.96
C GLU A 171 -13.67 -15.07 3.26
N GLY A 172 -13.64 -15.08 1.92
CA GLY A 172 -12.55 -14.51 1.13
C GLY A 172 -12.34 -13.02 1.40
N PHE A 173 -13.41 -12.23 1.37
CA PHE A 173 -13.32 -10.79 1.66
C PHE A 173 -12.94 -10.51 3.12
N ARG A 174 -13.48 -11.27 4.07
CA ARG A 174 -13.08 -11.16 5.49
C ARG A 174 -11.60 -11.51 5.67
N ALA A 175 -11.09 -12.54 4.97
CA ALA A 175 -9.68 -12.92 4.98
C ALA A 175 -8.79 -11.82 4.36
N LEU A 176 -9.19 -11.23 3.23
CA LEU A 176 -8.53 -10.07 2.64
C LEU A 176 -8.40 -8.93 3.65
N ARG A 177 -9.51 -8.52 4.27
CA ARG A 177 -9.51 -7.42 5.25
C ARG A 177 -8.63 -7.71 6.46
N SER A 178 -8.68 -8.93 6.99
CA SER A 178 -7.81 -9.32 8.10
C SER A 178 -6.34 -9.27 7.70
N ALA A 179 -5.98 -9.86 6.55
CA ALA A 179 -4.60 -9.85 6.06
C ALA A 179 -4.11 -8.44 5.76
N TRP A 180 -4.99 -7.57 5.26
CA TRP A 180 -4.73 -6.16 5.01
C TRP A 180 -4.37 -5.41 6.30
N VAL A 181 -5.24 -5.45 7.31
CA VAL A 181 -5.02 -4.77 8.60
C VAL A 181 -3.75 -5.28 9.27
N ASP A 182 -3.52 -6.60 9.22
CA ASP A 182 -2.32 -7.21 9.77
C ASP A 182 -1.06 -6.73 9.04
N ALA A 183 -1.05 -6.77 7.71
CA ALA A 183 0.10 -6.34 6.92
C ALA A 183 0.41 -4.84 7.12
N ARG A 184 -0.62 -4.00 7.15
CA ARG A 184 -0.48 -2.56 7.41
C ARG A 184 0.15 -2.31 8.78
N ARG A 185 -0.35 -2.96 9.82
CA ARG A 185 0.19 -2.85 11.18
C ARG A 185 1.65 -3.29 11.27
N GLU A 186 2.01 -4.41 10.64
CA GLU A 186 3.40 -4.89 10.60
C GLU A 186 4.33 -3.88 9.92
N LEU A 187 3.87 -3.28 8.81
CA LEU A 187 4.63 -2.24 8.11
C LEU A 187 4.77 -0.97 8.95
N GLU A 188 3.66 -0.45 9.50
CA GLU A 188 3.66 0.77 10.31
C GLU A 188 4.53 0.62 11.57
N ALA A 189 4.63 -0.58 12.16
CA ALA A 189 5.50 -0.87 13.29
C ALA A 189 7.01 -0.75 12.98
N LEU A 190 7.38 -0.69 11.70
CA LEU A 190 8.76 -0.47 11.25
C LEU A 190 9.09 1.02 11.12
N ILE A 191 8.10 1.92 11.15
CA ILE A 191 8.32 3.37 11.06
C ILE A 191 9.09 3.84 12.30
N PRO A 192 10.29 4.42 12.14
CA PRO A 192 11.01 5.03 13.25
C PRO A 192 10.26 6.28 13.78
N PRO A 193 10.39 6.61 15.08
CA PRO A 193 9.69 7.77 15.66
C PRO A 193 10.11 9.11 15.02
N ALA A 194 11.34 9.19 14.54
CA ALA A 194 11.90 10.32 13.83
C ALA A 194 12.65 9.87 12.57
N GLY A 195 12.72 10.77 11.58
CA GLY A 195 13.44 10.55 10.33
C GLY A 195 13.97 11.86 9.79
N GLU A 196 14.89 11.76 8.85
CA GLU A 196 15.45 12.90 8.14
C GLU A 196 14.60 13.17 6.89
N PRO A 197 14.27 14.44 6.58
CA PRO A 197 13.64 14.77 5.30
C PRO A 197 14.52 14.28 4.15
N CYS A 198 13.93 13.50 3.25
CA CYS A 198 14.59 13.16 2.00
C CYS A 198 13.91 13.93 0.88
N ALA A 199 14.69 14.63 0.06
CA ALA A 199 14.15 15.29 -1.11
C ALA A 199 13.47 14.23 -1.99
N PRO A 200 12.26 14.49 -2.53
CA PRO A 200 11.86 13.77 -3.73
C PRO A 200 12.96 14.02 -4.76
N SER A 201 13.51 12.96 -5.35
CA SER A 201 14.60 13.09 -6.32
C SER A 201 14.21 14.15 -7.38
N PRO A 202 15.06 15.16 -7.66
CA PRO A 202 14.73 16.29 -8.55
C PRO A 202 14.52 15.91 -10.03
N ARG A 203 14.37 14.63 -10.35
CA ARG A 203 14.07 14.11 -11.70
C ARG A 203 12.60 14.19 -12.10
N LEU A 204 11.80 15.03 -11.44
CA LEU A 204 10.38 15.25 -11.75
C LEU A 204 10.12 16.46 -12.68
N GLU A 205 11.14 17.23 -13.10
CA GLU A 205 10.90 18.47 -13.88
C GLU A 205 10.98 18.33 -15.41
N ARG A 206 11.36 17.19 -15.99
CA ARG A 206 11.47 17.04 -17.45
C ARG A 206 11.24 15.62 -17.94
N LEU A 207 9.99 15.28 -18.21
CA LEU A 207 9.61 14.41 -19.33
C LEU A 207 8.26 14.87 -19.89
#